data_AF-A0A846Q8I1-F1
#
_entry.id   AF-A0A846Q8I1-F1
#
_cell.length_a   1.000
_cell.length_b   1.000
_cell.length_c   1.000
_cell.angle_alpha   90.00
_cell.angle_beta   90.00
_cell.angle_gamma   90.00
#
_symmetry.space_group_name_H-M   'P 1'
#
loop_
_entity.id
_entity.type
_entity.pdbx_description
1 polymer ?
#
loop_
_entity_poly.entity_id
_entity_poly.type
_entity_poly.pdbx_seq_one_letter_code
_entity_poly.pdbx_strand_id
1 'polypeptide(L)'
;DMIARDTYTADLVGSVVQIGADYVEGAPGTHSFVLSEDPAKQVSALMMAQEEGDLTDMALSALTEGFSQMSGAALNVISDQAGVSVKVADFQAVLHENPGEITLPEGNFVRIRYNITTDGKESFLDEILDMSVSRALVGGGEVG
;
A
#
# COMPACT_ATOMS: atom_id res chain seq x y z
N ASP A 1 0.95 7.64 10.94
CA ASP A 1 1.32 9.06 11.22
C ASP A 1 1.08 9.91 9.97
N MET A 2 1.17 11.24 10.08
CA MET A 2 1.10 12.14 8.91
C MET A 2 2.51 12.54 8.51
N ILE A 3 2.85 12.40 7.24
CA ILE A 3 4.20 12.64 6.72
C ILE A 3 4.16 13.49 5.44
N ALA A 4 5.20 14.31 5.24
CA ALA A 4 5.39 15.09 4.03
C ALA A 4 6.06 14.25 2.94
N ARG A 5 5.69 14.48 1.67
CA ARG A 5 6.25 13.79 0.51
C ARG A 5 7.78 13.74 0.50
N ASP A 6 8.43 14.90 0.61
CA ASP A 6 9.89 14.98 0.54
C ASP A 6 10.58 14.27 1.70
N THR A 7 9.94 14.23 2.88
CA THR A 7 10.45 13.46 4.02
C THR A 7 10.33 11.96 3.77
N TYR A 8 9.19 11.52 3.24
CA TYR A 8 8.97 10.11 2.96
C TYR A 8 9.92 9.58 1.87
N THR A 9 10.06 10.31 0.76
CA THR A 9 10.95 9.89 -0.33
C THR A 9 12.42 9.92 0.06
N ALA A 10 12.83 10.81 0.97
CA ALA A 10 14.19 10.85 1.50
C ALA A 10 14.53 9.63 2.40
N ASP A 11 13.53 9.00 3.01
CA ASP A 11 13.70 7.79 3.83
C ASP A 11 13.77 6.51 2.99
N LEU A 12 13.35 6.57 1.72
CA LEU A 12 13.42 5.44 0.80
C LEU A 12 14.79 5.35 0.12
N VAL A 13 15.33 4.14 0.06
CA VAL A 13 16.65 3.85 -0.53
C VAL A 13 16.57 2.68 -1.50
N GLY A 14 17.34 2.75 -2.58
CA GLY A 14 17.38 1.72 -3.61
C GLY A 14 16.05 1.55 -4.34
N SER A 15 15.81 0.36 -4.86
CA SER A 15 14.58 0.04 -5.60
C SER A 15 13.44 -0.29 -4.64
N VAL A 16 12.23 0.14 -5.01
CA VAL A 16 11.02 0.00 -4.20
C VAL A 16 9.90 -0.60 -5.04
N VAL A 17 9.05 -1.40 -4.41
CA VAL A 17 7.81 -1.88 -5.02
C VAL A 17 6.67 -1.02 -4.51
N GLN A 18 5.89 -0.46 -5.44
CA GLN A 18 4.63 0.21 -5.14
C GLN A 18 3.47 -0.65 -5.63
N ILE A 19 2.49 -0.88 -4.75
CA ILE A 19 1.27 -1.62 -5.04
C ILE A 19 0.11 -0.64 -4.89
N GLY A 20 -0.33 -0.04 -6.00
CA GLY A 20 -1.28 1.07 -6.00
C GLY A 20 -2.70 0.67 -6.40
N ALA A 21 -3.70 1.26 -5.75
CA ALA A 21 -5.10 1.26 -6.17
C ALA A 21 -5.80 2.50 -5.60
N ASP A 22 -6.12 3.47 -6.43
CA ASP A 22 -6.79 4.68 -5.96
C ASP A 22 -8.21 4.36 -5.46
N TYR A 23 -8.64 5.04 -4.40
CA TYR A 23 -10.06 5.10 -4.08
C TYR A 23 -10.77 5.89 -5.17
N VAL A 24 -11.85 5.32 -5.72
CA VAL A 24 -12.63 5.87 -6.84
C VAL A 24 -14.06 6.23 -6.46
N GLU A 25 -14.59 5.66 -5.37
CA GLU A 25 -15.94 5.93 -4.87
C GLU A 25 -15.95 6.04 -3.34
N GLY A 26 -16.86 6.85 -2.80
CA GLY A 26 -17.01 7.10 -1.35
C GLY A 26 -15.97 8.07 -0.79
N ALA A 27 -14.72 7.97 -1.23
CA ALA A 27 -13.63 8.84 -0.81
C ALA A 27 -12.49 8.90 -1.84
N PRO A 28 -12.62 9.63 -2.97
CA PRO A 28 -11.61 9.61 -4.02
C PRO A 28 -10.24 10.13 -3.53
N GLY A 29 -9.18 9.39 -3.86
CA GLY A 29 -7.80 9.76 -3.52
C GLY A 29 -6.83 8.60 -3.64
N THR A 30 -5.54 8.94 -3.63
CA THR A 30 -4.47 7.95 -3.80
C THR A 30 -4.40 6.97 -2.63
N HIS A 31 -4.25 5.69 -2.96
CA HIS A 31 -3.93 4.63 -2.01
C HIS A 31 -2.90 3.68 -2.60
N SER A 32 -1.90 3.34 -1.79
CA SER A 32 -0.89 2.37 -2.19
C SER A 32 -0.18 1.76 -1.00
N PHE A 33 0.47 0.63 -1.25
CA PHE A 33 1.44 0.04 -0.35
C PHE A 33 2.84 0.16 -0.94
N VAL A 34 3.84 0.39 -0.10
CA VAL A 34 5.24 0.56 -0.50
C VAL A 34 6.14 -0.26 0.41
N LEU A 35 7.07 -0.97 -0.21
CA LEU A 35 8.09 -1.78 0.44
C LEU A 35 9.38 -1.74 -0.37
N SER A 36 10.52 -1.93 0.29
CA SER A 36 11.80 -2.11 -0.42
C SER A 36 11.84 -3.42 -1.19
N GLU A 37 12.78 -3.55 -2.13
CA GLU A 37 12.90 -4.74 -2.98
C GLU A 37 13.07 -6.05 -2.18
N ASP A 38 13.97 -6.09 -1.21
CA ASP A 38 14.26 -7.30 -0.41
C ASP A 38 13.00 -7.92 0.25
N PRO A 39 12.21 -7.19 1.08
CA PRO A 39 10.98 -7.74 1.63
C PRO A 39 9.94 -8.07 0.55
N ALA A 40 9.94 -7.40 -0.60
CA ALA A 40 9.02 -7.72 -1.70
C ALA A 40 9.35 -9.08 -2.34
N LYS A 41 10.64 -9.40 -2.51
CA LYS A 41 11.09 -10.72 -2.97
C LYS A 41 10.67 -11.81 -2.00
N GLN A 42 10.83 -11.57 -0.71
CA GLN A 42 10.44 -12.52 0.33
C GLN A 42 8.93 -12.75 0.36
N VAL A 43 8.12 -11.67 0.35
CA VAL A 43 6.66 -11.78 0.36
C VAL A 43 6.16 -12.48 -0.91
N SER A 44 6.70 -12.15 -2.08
CA SER A 44 6.28 -12.78 -3.34
C SER A 44 6.66 -14.27 -3.40
N ALA A 45 7.85 -14.64 -2.92
CA ALA A 45 8.26 -16.04 -2.82
C ALA A 45 7.34 -16.86 -1.90
N LEU A 46 6.94 -16.29 -0.76
CA LEU A 46 5.95 -16.90 0.14
C LEU A 46 4.58 -17.08 -0.53
N MET A 47 4.08 -16.05 -1.24
CA MET A 47 2.81 -16.12 -1.98
C MET A 47 2.84 -17.20 -3.08
N MET A 48 3.98 -17.36 -3.73
CA MET A 48 4.19 -18.32 -4.81
C MET A 48 4.59 -19.72 -4.33
N ALA A 49 4.77 -19.91 -3.02
CA ALA A 49 5.26 -21.15 -2.40
C ALA A 49 6.58 -21.66 -3.02
N GLN A 50 7.54 -20.75 -3.24
CA GLN A 50 8.83 -21.03 -3.84
C GLN A 50 9.99 -20.38 -3.05
N GLU A 51 11.23 -20.66 -3.46
CA GLU A 51 12.41 -19.98 -2.93
C GLU A 51 12.47 -18.51 -3.36
N GLU A 52 13.15 -17.68 -2.58
CA GLU A 52 13.37 -16.27 -2.91
C GLU A 52 14.06 -16.13 -4.28
N GLY A 53 13.58 -15.19 -5.09
CA GLY A 53 14.10 -14.92 -6.42
C GLY A 53 13.86 -13.47 -6.85
N ASP A 54 14.15 -13.17 -8.10
CA ASP A 54 13.97 -11.83 -8.65
C ASP A 54 12.49 -11.44 -8.78
N LEU A 55 12.23 -10.13 -8.76
CA LEU A 55 10.89 -9.56 -8.98
C LEU A 55 10.52 -9.60 -10.47
N THR A 56 10.27 -10.80 -10.96
CA THR A 56 9.72 -11.04 -12.31
C THR A 56 8.27 -10.56 -12.40
N ASP A 57 7.74 -10.45 -13.62
CA ASP A 57 6.32 -10.15 -13.87
C ASP A 57 5.38 -11.10 -13.09
N MET A 58 5.79 -12.36 -12.92
CA MET A 58 5.03 -13.35 -12.15
C MET A 58 5.03 -13.01 -10.66
N ALA A 59 6.18 -12.59 -10.11
CA ALA A 59 6.28 -12.17 -8.71
C ALA A 59 5.46 -10.90 -8.44
N LEU A 60 5.52 -9.92 -9.34
CA LEU A 60 4.69 -8.71 -9.26
C LEU A 60 3.19 -9.03 -9.38
N SER A 61 2.81 -10.00 -10.23
CA SER A 61 1.42 -10.46 -10.33
C SER A 61 0.96 -11.14 -9.04
N ALA A 62 1.80 -11.97 -8.42
CA ALA A 62 1.48 -12.60 -7.14
C ALA A 62 1.26 -11.56 -6.03
N LEU A 63 2.11 -10.53 -5.95
CA LEU A 63 1.91 -9.40 -5.04
C LEU A 63 0.59 -8.68 -5.32
N THR A 64 0.29 -8.42 -6.59
CA THR A 64 -0.95 -7.77 -7.02
C THR A 64 -2.18 -8.56 -6.55
N GLU A 65 -2.21 -9.88 -6.77
CA GLU A 65 -3.31 -10.75 -6.34
C GLU A 65 -3.44 -10.81 -4.82
N GLY A 66 -2.32 -11.00 -4.12
CA GLY A 66 -2.32 -11.08 -2.66
C GLY A 66 -2.85 -9.81 -2.00
N PHE A 67 -2.36 -8.65 -2.43
CA PHE A 67 -2.81 -7.36 -1.90
C PHE A 67 -4.24 -7.00 -2.34
N SER A 68 -4.68 -7.41 -3.52
CA SER A 68 -6.09 -7.28 -3.94
C SER A 68 -7.03 -8.03 -2.99
N GLN A 69 -6.69 -9.28 -2.66
CA GLN A 69 -7.50 -10.10 -1.75
C GLN A 69 -7.50 -9.54 -0.32
N MET A 70 -6.32 -9.17 0.19
CA MET A 70 -6.18 -8.57 1.52
C MET A 70 -6.98 -7.26 1.64
N SER A 71 -6.81 -6.36 0.66
CA SER A 71 -7.49 -5.07 0.66
C SER A 71 -8.99 -5.22 0.47
N GLY A 72 -9.46 -6.15 -0.36
CA GLY A 72 -10.89 -6.45 -0.50
C GLY A 72 -11.53 -6.88 0.82
N ALA A 73 -10.85 -7.73 1.60
CA ALA A 73 -11.32 -8.12 2.93
C ALA A 73 -11.32 -6.94 3.91
N ALA A 74 -10.26 -6.13 3.90
CA ALA A 74 -10.13 -4.95 4.78
C ALA A 74 -11.18 -3.87 4.45
N LEU A 75 -11.42 -3.58 3.18
CA LEU A 75 -12.38 -2.57 2.71
C LEU A 75 -13.80 -2.89 3.14
N ASN A 76 -14.20 -4.17 3.17
CA ASN A 76 -15.51 -4.56 3.69
C ASN A 76 -15.65 -4.18 5.18
N VAL A 77 -14.65 -4.52 5.99
CA VAL A 77 -14.65 -4.19 7.43
C VAL A 77 -14.62 -2.68 7.65
N ILE A 78 -13.80 -1.96 6.89
CA ILE A 78 -13.71 -0.50 6.96
C ILE A 78 -15.03 0.15 6.57
N SER A 79 -15.65 -0.31 5.48
CA SER A 79 -16.94 0.24 5.00
C SER A 79 -18.04 0.06 6.05
N ASP A 80 -18.11 -1.13 6.65
CA ASP A 80 -19.07 -1.45 7.70
C ASP A 80 -18.87 -0.59 8.96
N GLN A 81 -17.61 -0.38 9.38
CA GLN A 81 -17.29 0.40 10.58
C GLN A 81 -17.42 1.91 10.36
N ALA A 82 -17.01 2.41 9.20
CA ALA A 82 -17.07 3.82 8.86
C ALA A 82 -18.48 4.27 8.42
N GLY A 83 -19.38 3.34 8.09
CA GLY A 83 -20.70 3.67 7.54
C GLY A 83 -20.63 4.29 6.15
N VAL A 84 -19.51 4.13 5.44
CA VAL A 84 -19.26 4.69 4.11
C VAL A 84 -18.91 3.57 3.16
N SER A 85 -19.71 3.41 2.09
CA SER A 85 -19.36 2.50 1.01
C SER A 85 -18.21 3.10 0.19
N VAL A 86 -17.07 2.43 0.20
CA VAL A 86 -15.89 2.82 -0.60
C VAL A 86 -15.60 1.80 -1.69
N LYS A 87 -15.00 2.26 -2.79
CA LYS A 87 -14.42 1.39 -3.81
C LYS A 87 -13.04 1.87 -4.19
N VAL A 88 -12.16 0.91 -4.48
CA VAL A 88 -10.83 1.14 -5.02
C VAL A 88 -10.75 0.65 -6.47
N ALA A 89 -9.81 1.19 -7.23
CA ALA A 89 -9.41 0.67 -8.52
C ALA A 89 -8.75 -0.72 -8.38
N ASP A 90 -8.43 -1.35 -9.51
CA ASP A 90 -7.66 -2.59 -9.49
C ASP A 90 -6.23 -2.32 -9.00
N PHE A 91 -5.74 -3.17 -8.09
CA PHE A 91 -4.36 -3.05 -7.64
C PHE A 91 -3.38 -3.38 -8.75
N GLN A 92 -2.23 -2.72 -8.72
CA GLN A 92 -1.10 -3.05 -9.58
C GLN A 92 0.21 -2.88 -8.81
N ALA A 93 1.02 -3.95 -8.76
CA ALA A 93 2.39 -3.88 -8.29
C ALA A 93 3.33 -3.43 -9.41
N VAL A 94 4.23 -2.49 -9.08
CA VAL A 94 5.26 -1.95 -9.98
C VAL A 94 6.58 -1.85 -9.22
N LEU A 95 7.66 -2.34 -9.82
CA LEU A 95 9.03 -2.10 -9.34
C LEU A 95 9.52 -0.75 -9.88
N HIS A 96 9.98 0.11 -8.98
CA HIS A 96 10.62 1.38 -9.29
C HIS A 96 12.08 1.32 -8.89
N GLU A 97 12.98 1.54 -9.85
CA GLU A 97 14.43 1.61 -9.60
C GLU A 97 14.84 2.89 -8.86
N ASN A 98 13.97 3.89 -8.88
CA ASN A 98 14.17 5.16 -8.20
C ASN A 98 12.93 5.50 -7.36
N PRO A 99 13.06 5.71 -6.03
CA PRO A 99 11.93 6.08 -5.18
C PRO A 99 11.23 7.38 -5.58
N GLY A 100 11.89 8.26 -6.34
CA GLY A 100 11.26 9.46 -6.89
C GLY A 100 10.19 9.20 -7.96
N GLU A 101 10.06 7.97 -8.45
CA GLU A 101 9.09 7.59 -9.48
C GLU A 101 7.77 7.09 -8.91
N ILE A 102 7.69 6.84 -7.60
CA ILE A 102 6.47 6.36 -6.96
C ILE A 102 5.40 7.46 -6.96
N THR A 103 4.15 7.06 -7.07
CA THR A 103 3.00 7.98 -7.00
C THR A 103 2.61 8.23 -5.54
N LEU A 104 2.65 9.49 -5.10
CA LEU A 104 2.27 9.89 -3.74
C LEU A 104 1.15 10.93 -3.78
N PRO A 105 0.30 11.01 -2.75
CA PRO A 105 -0.65 12.12 -2.61
C PRO A 105 0.05 13.48 -2.63
N GLU A 106 -0.66 14.52 -3.02
CA GLU A 106 -0.13 15.89 -2.95
C GLU A 106 -0.04 16.38 -1.49
N GLY A 107 1.05 17.05 -1.15
CA GLY A 107 1.27 17.57 0.20
C GLY A 107 1.55 16.49 1.24
N ASN A 108 0.92 16.61 2.40
CA ASN A 108 1.03 15.64 3.48
C ASN A 108 0.02 14.51 3.27
N PHE A 109 0.38 13.30 3.69
CA PHE A 109 -0.50 12.14 3.64
C PHE A 109 -0.40 11.29 4.90
N VAL A 110 -1.35 10.37 5.05
CA VAL A 110 -1.33 9.39 6.14
C VAL A 110 -0.49 8.21 5.71
N ARG A 111 0.48 7.84 6.55
CA ARG A 111 1.24 6.60 6.48
C ARG A 111 0.82 5.67 7.60
N ILE A 112 0.55 4.41 7.28
CA ILE A 112 0.41 3.32 8.25
C ILE A 112 1.57 2.37 8.03
N ARG A 113 2.43 2.20 9.04
CA ARG A 113 3.61 1.34 8.96
C ARG A 113 3.33 0.00 9.63
N TYR A 114 3.43 -1.08 8.86
CA TYR A 114 3.36 -2.45 9.34
C TYR A 114 4.77 -3.02 9.44
N ASN A 115 5.16 -3.47 10.62
CA ASN A 115 6.41 -4.20 10.78
C ASN A 115 6.24 -5.63 10.26
N ILE A 116 7.15 -6.05 9.39
CA ILE A 116 7.20 -7.40 8.83
C ILE A 116 8.46 -8.07 9.34
N THR A 117 8.33 -9.30 9.79
CA THR A 117 9.48 -10.14 10.12
C THR A 117 9.48 -11.36 9.21
N THR A 118 10.52 -11.48 8.40
CA THR A 118 10.72 -12.63 7.51
C THR A 118 12.16 -13.12 7.65
N ASP A 119 12.35 -14.43 7.82
CA ASP A 119 13.66 -15.05 8.07
C ASP A 119 14.47 -14.37 9.19
N GLY A 120 13.78 -13.89 10.23
CA GLY A 120 14.38 -13.20 11.37
C GLY A 120 14.89 -11.79 11.08
N LYS A 121 14.70 -11.27 9.86
CA LYS A 121 14.97 -9.88 9.50
C LYS A 121 13.71 -9.05 9.69
N GLU A 122 13.85 -7.94 10.41
CA GLU A 122 12.81 -6.92 10.50
C GLU A 122 12.85 -6.03 9.26
N SER A 123 11.67 -5.77 8.71
CA SER A 123 11.44 -4.82 7.63
C SER A 123 10.08 -4.16 7.85
N PHE A 124 9.65 -3.33 6.89
CA PHE A 124 8.39 -2.62 6.98
C PHE A 124 7.65 -2.57 5.64
N LEU A 125 6.34 -2.49 5.74
CA LEU A 125 5.41 -2.17 4.66
C LEU A 125 4.68 -0.89 5.05
N ASP A 126 4.76 0.12 4.21
CA ASP A 126 4.08 1.38 4.41
C ASP A 126 2.83 1.44 3.53
N GLU A 127 1.66 1.55 4.15
CA GLU A 127 0.41 1.89 3.47
C GLU A 127 0.24 3.41 3.48
N ILE A 128 -0.06 3.95 2.31
CA ILE A 128 -0.15 5.38 2.03
C ILE A 128 -1.59 5.68 1.65
N LEU A 129 -2.20 6.62 2.37
CA LEU A 129 -3.56 7.09 2.14
C LEU A 129 -3.54 8.60 1.96
N ASP A 130 -4.23 9.09 0.94
CA ASP A 130 -4.54 10.50 0.82
C ASP A 130 -5.26 11.01 2.09
N MET A 131 -5.00 12.27 2.45
CA MET A 131 -5.71 12.94 3.52
C MET A 131 -7.23 13.00 3.26
N SER A 132 -7.66 13.11 2.00
CA SER A 132 -9.08 13.07 1.63
C SER A 132 -9.72 11.74 2.03
N VAL A 133 -9.07 10.62 1.69
CA VAL A 133 -9.49 9.26 2.02
C VAL A 133 -9.56 9.10 3.53
N SER A 134 -8.48 9.44 4.22
CA SER A 134 -8.38 9.30 5.68
C SER A 134 -9.47 10.08 6.41
N ARG A 135 -9.81 11.29 5.95
CA ARG A 135 -10.90 12.09 6.53
C ARG A 135 -12.26 11.49 6.29
N ALA A 136 -12.53 10.95 5.11
CA ALA A 136 -13.81 10.31 4.82
C ALA A 136 -14.02 9.06 5.68
N LEU A 137 -12.97 8.26 5.86
CA LEU A 137 -13.02 7.04 6.68
C LEU A 137 -13.23 7.32 8.17
N VAL A 138 -12.69 8.43 8.69
CA VAL A 138 -12.89 8.84 10.10
C VAL A 138 -14.20 9.62 10.28
N GLY A 139 -14.59 10.43 9.30
CA GLY A 139 -15.75 11.32 9.36
C GLY A 139 -17.11 10.66 9.10
N GLY A 140 -17.13 9.42 8.58
CA GLY A 140 -18.36 8.65 8.38
C GLY A 140 -19.08 8.25 9.68
N GLY A 141 -18.45 8.45 10.83
CA GLY A 141 -19.00 8.11 12.15
C GLY A 141 -20.11 9.03 12.67
N GLU A 142 -20.22 10.30 12.26
CA GLU A 142 -21.27 11.21 12.76
C GLU A 142 -21.61 12.34 11.77
N VAL A 143 -22.80 12.26 11.16
CA VAL A 143 -23.65 13.43 10.91
C VAL A 143 -25.07 13.07 11.34
N GLY A 144 -25.30 13.11 12.66
CA GLY A 144 -26.61 13.04 13.31
C GLY A 144 -26.85 14.30 14.12
#